data_AF-A0A6N2CVQ7-F1
#
_entry.id   AF-A0A6N2CVQ7-F1
#
_cell.length_a   1.000
_cell.length_b   1.000
_cell.length_c   1.000
_cell.angle_alpha   90.00
_cell.angle_beta   90.00
_cell.angle_gamma   90.00
#
_symmetry.space_group_name_H-M   'P 1'
#
loop_
_entity.id
_entity.type
_entity.pdbx_description
1 polymer ?
#
loop_
_entity_poly.entity_id
_entity_poly.type
_entity_poly.pdbx_seq_one_letter_code
_entity_poly.pdbx_strand_id
1 'polypeptide(L)' 'MDRWCLCASRWEEARRAGVAPPVALEATHAASLRYVQREHLETHALDHSP' A
#
# COMPACT_ATOMS: atom_id res chain seq x y z
N MET A 1 -12.97 -11.37 -2.62
CA MET A 1 -11.71 -10.61 -2.70
C MET A 1 -11.44 -10.07 -1.31
N ASP A 2 -10.52 -10.73 -0.61
CA ASP A 2 -10.15 -10.36 0.75
C ASP A 2 -9.30 -9.09 0.68
N ARG A 3 -9.75 -8.02 1.34
CA ARG A 3 -9.01 -6.76 1.46
C ARG A 3 -8.97 -6.41 2.92
N TRP A 4 -7.78 -6.10 3.40
CA TRP A 4 -7.58 -5.77 4.80
C TRP A 4 -6.80 -4.47 4.94
N CYS A 5 -7.27 -3.59 5.82
CA CYS A 5 -6.55 -2.38 6.18
C CYS A 5 -5.39 -2.76 7.11
N LEU A 6 -4.16 -2.49 6.69
CA LEU A 6 -2.99 -2.65 7.54
C LEU A 6 -2.36 -1.32 7.94
N CYS A 7 -1.57 -1.33 9.00
CA CYS A 7 -0.80 -0.15 9.42
C CYS A 7 0.22 0.22 8.34
N ALA A 8 0.24 1.49 7.94
CA ALA A 8 1.16 1.97 6.90
C ALA A 8 2.63 1.73 7.24
N SER A 9 3.01 1.78 8.52
CA SER A 9 4.35 1.41 8.99
C SER A 9 4.69 -0.06 8.74
N ARG A 10 3.75 -0.97 9.01
CA ARG A 10 3.91 -2.42 8.74
C ARG A 10 4.02 -2.69 7.24
N TRP A 11 3.27 -1.95 6.44
CA TRP A 11 3.37 -2.04 4.99
C TRP A 11 4.76 -1.60 4.50
N GLU A 12 5.30 -0.50 5.02
CA GLU A 12 6.63 -0.01 4.68
C GLU A 12 7.74 -1.00 5.08
N GLU A 13 7.62 -1.66 6.24
CA GLU A 13 8.51 -2.75 6.65
C GLU A 13 8.49 -3.89 5.63
N ALA A 14 7.29 -4.34 5.23
CA ALA A 14 7.13 -5.39 4.24
C ALA A 14 7.71 -4.99 2.87
N ARG A 15 7.55 -3.73 2.47
CA ARG A 15 8.13 -3.19 1.24
C ARG A 15 9.66 -3.22 1.27
N ARG A 16 10.25 -2.79 2.38
CA ARG A 16 11.71 -2.85 2.58
C ARG A 16 12.25 -4.28 2.58
N ALA A 17 11.45 -5.23 3.05
CA ALA A 17 11.74 -6.65 2.98
C ALA A 17 11.46 -7.29 1.60
N GLY A 18 10.95 -6.52 0.62
CA GLY A 18 10.64 -7.01 -0.72
C GLY A 18 9.40 -7.90 -0.81
N VAL A 19 8.53 -7.87 0.21
CA VAL A 19 7.33 -8.72 0.34
C VAL A 19 6.07 -7.88 0.59
N ALA A 20 6.06 -6.60 0.19
CA ALA A 20 4.89 -5.75 0.33
C ALA A 20 3.71 -6.30 -0.48
N PRO A 21 2.52 -6.42 0.12
CA PRO A 21 1.33 -6.80 -0.61
C PRO A 21 0.88 -5.64 -1.52
N PRO A 22 0.13 -5.96 -2.59
CA PRO A 22 -0.49 -4.96 -3.46
C PRO A 22 -1.43 -4.03 -2.69
N VAL A 23 -1.52 -2.76 -3.11
CA VAL A 23 -2.27 -1.71 -2.43
C VAL A 23 -3.40 -1.19 -3.31
N ALA A 24 -4.61 -1.11 -2.76
CA ALA A 24 -5.70 -0.38 -3.40
C ALA A 24 -5.59 1.11 -3.08
N LEU A 25 -5.11 1.92 -4.03
CA LEU A 25 -4.88 3.36 -3.84
C LEU A 25 -6.17 4.09 -3.47
N GLU A 26 -7.29 3.77 -4.14
CA GLU A 26 -8.60 4.37 -3.87
C GLU A 26 -9.11 4.09 -2.44
N ALA A 27 -8.67 2.98 -1.84
CA ALA A 27 -9.04 2.58 -0.47
C ALA A 27 -7.97 2.94 0.57
N THR A 28 -6.92 3.67 0.19
CA THR A 28 -5.81 4.04 1.08
C THR A 28 -6.00 5.45 1.63
N HIS A 29 -6.07 5.57 2.95
CA HIS A 29 -6.24 6.86 3.61
C HIS A 29 -4.99 7.75 3.45
N ALA A 30 -5.15 9.05 3.14
CA ALA A 30 -4.06 9.99 2.88
C ALA A 30 -3.02 10.10 4.02
N ALA A 31 -3.41 9.79 5.27
CA ALA A 31 -2.49 9.71 6.41
C ALA A 31 -1.36 8.68 6.24
N SER A 32 -1.52 7.68 5.35
CA SER A 32 -0.46 6.70 5.05
C SER A 32 0.80 7.39 4.53
N LEU A 33 0.65 8.51 3.82
CA LEU A 33 1.76 9.29 3.25
C LEU A 33 2.73 9.86 4.31
N ARG A 34 2.34 9.84 5.59
CA ARG A 34 3.25 10.17 6.71
C ARG A 34 4.26 9.06 7.01
N TYR A 35 4.01 7.84 6.55
CA TYR A 35 4.81 6.64 6.82
C TYR A 35 5.43 6.05 5.56
N VAL A 36 4.74 6.18 4.43
CA VAL A 36 5.14 5.63 3.12
C VAL A 36 5.15 6.74 2.07
N GLN A 37 6.03 6.65 1.08
CA GLN A 37 6.02 7.58 -0.05
C GLN A 37 4.94 7.19 -1.05
N ARG A 38 4.38 8.18 -1.75
CA ARG A 38 3.31 7.95 -2.74
C ARG A 38 3.81 7.07 -3.89
N GLU A 39 5.04 7.28 -4.33
CA GLU A 39 5.66 6.53 -5.43
C GLU A 39 5.76 5.03 -5.07
N HIS A 40 6.00 4.71 -3.80
CA HIS A 40 6.03 3.33 -3.34
C HIS A 40 4.66 2.66 -3.44
N LEU A 41 3.59 3.39 -3.06
CA LEU A 41 2.22 2.92 -3.15
C LEU A 41 1.78 2.75 -4.60
N GLU A 42 2.13 3.71 -5.47
CA GLU A 42 1.85 3.65 -6.92
C GLU A 42 2.54 2.47 -7.59
N THR A 43 3.78 2.17 -7.21
CA THR A 43 4.52 0.99 -7.73
C THR A 43 3.87 -0.34 -7.34
N HIS A 44 3.18 -0.38 -6.19
CA HIS A 44 2.49 -1.58 -5.68
C HIS A 44 0.98 -1.50 -5.86
N ALA A 45 0.48 -0.56 -6.68
CA ALA A 45 -0.94 -0.39 -6.87
C ALA A 45 -1.54 -1.67 -7.46
N LEU A 46 -2.62 -2.15 -6.86
CA LEU A 46 -3.49 -3.12 -7.52
C LEU A 46 -3.99 -2.46 -8.78
N ASP A 47 -3.76 -3.04 -9.96
CA ASP A 47 -4.40 -2.54 -11.18
C ASP A 47 -5.90 -2.86 -11.09
N HIS A 48 -6.74 -1.84 -11.01
CA HIS A 48 -8.20 -2.02 -11.04
C HIS A 48 -8.63 -2.02 -12.50
N SER A 49 -8.32 -3.08 -13.25
CA SER A 49 -9.08 -3.34 -14.49
C SER A 49 -10.49 -3.78 -14.06
N PRO A 50 -11.56 -3.11 -14.53
CA PRO A 50 -12.94 -3.37 -14.10
C PRO A 50 -13.43 -4.77 -14.45
#